data_AF-A0A1Y3T6Z3-F1
#
_entry.id   AF-A0A1Y3T6Z3-F1
#
_cell.length_a   1.000
_cell.length_b   1.000
_cell.length_c   1.000
_cell.angle_alpha   90.00
_cell.angle_beta   90.00
_cell.angle_gamma   90.00
#
_symmetry.space_group_name_H-M   'P 1'
#
loop_
_entity.id
_entity.type
_entity.pdbx_description
1 polymer ?
#
loop_
_entity_poly.entity_id
_entity_poly.type
_entity_poly.pdbx_seq_one_letter_code
_entity_poly.pdbx_strand_id
1 'polypeptide(L)'
;AEEKYAGAEELYKKEKADLGLANTLKSQGDLLRRLGRVKEAEEKYAGAEELYKKEKDDLGLANTLKSQGDLLSRLGRVKEAEEKYAGAEELYKKEKADLGLANTLKSQGDLLRRLGRVKEAEEKYAGAEELYKKEKDDLGLANTLKSQGDLLSRLGRVKEAEEKYAGAEELYKKEKADLGLANTLKSQGDLLRRLGRVKEAEEKYAGAEEL
;
A
#
# COMPACT_ATOMS: atom_id res chain seq x y z
N ALA A 1 -15.80 -15.16 -10.70
CA ALA A 1 -15.41 -13.73 -10.85
C ALA A 1 -14.85 -13.49 -12.26
N GLU A 2 -13.93 -14.33 -12.73
CA GLU A 2 -13.31 -14.22 -14.06
C GLU A 2 -14.32 -14.26 -15.21
N GLU A 3 -15.28 -15.18 -15.21
CA GLU A 3 -16.35 -15.24 -16.25
C GLU A 3 -17.18 -13.94 -16.32
N LYS A 4 -17.46 -13.32 -15.17
CA LYS A 4 -18.19 -12.04 -15.12
C LYS A 4 -17.37 -10.91 -15.74
N TYR A 5 -16.05 -10.93 -15.53
CA TYR A 5 -15.16 -9.94 -16.11
C TYR A 5 -14.96 -10.14 -17.62
N ALA A 6 -14.91 -11.38 -18.10
CA ALA A 6 -14.83 -11.68 -19.53
C ALA A 6 -16.09 -11.20 -20.28
N GLY A 7 -17.28 -11.47 -19.73
CA GLY A 7 -18.54 -10.96 -20.29
C GLY A 7 -18.64 -9.43 -20.29
N ALA A 8 -18.16 -8.77 -19.22
CA ALA A 8 -18.11 -7.30 -19.17
C ALA A 8 -17.15 -6.71 -20.20
N GLU A 9 -15.98 -7.33 -20.40
CA GLU A 9 -14.99 -6.91 -21.41
C GLU A 9 -15.56 -6.98 -22.83
N GLU A 10 -16.28 -8.06 -23.16
CA GLU A 10 -16.93 -8.22 -24.46
C GLU A 10 -18.03 -7.17 -24.70
N LEU A 11 -18.86 -6.91 -23.68
CA LEU A 11 -19.92 -5.89 -23.73
C LEU A 11 -19.34 -4.49 -23.92
N TYR A 12 -18.35 -4.08 -23.12
CA TYR A 12 -17.77 -2.74 -23.24
C TYR A 12 -17.02 -2.52 -24.54
N LYS A 13 -16.34 -3.55 -25.08
CA LYS A 13 -15.75 -3.48 -26.43
C LYS A 13 -16.82 -3.27 -27.50
N LYS A 14 -17.96 -3.95 -27.37
CA LYS A 14 -19.08 -3.82 -28.31
C LYS A 14 -19.75 -2.44 -28.24
N GLU A 15 -19.84 -1.87 -27.04
CA GLU A 15 -20.45 -0.56 -26.80
C GLU A 15 -19.49 0.63 -26.97
N LYS A 16 -18.20 0.39 -27.25
CA LYS A 16 -17.13 1.41 -27.30
C LYS A 16 -17.02 2.22 -26.00
N ALA A 17 -17.30 1.58 -24.86
CA ALA A 17 -17.22 2.18 -23.54
C ALA A 17 -15.82 1.99 -22.96
N ASP A 18 -14.85 2.74 -23.48
CA ASP A 18 -13.42 2.53 -23.22
C ASP A 18 -13.05 2.68 -21.74
N LEU A 19 -13.70 3.60 -21.00
CA LEU A 19 -13.51 3.72 -19.54
C LEU A 19 -14.07 2.51 -18.76
N GLY A 20 -15.21 1.97 -19.17
CA GLY A 20 -15.79 0.75 -18.56
C GLY A 20 -14.87 -0.46 -18.76
N LEU A 21 -14.30 -0.57 -19.97
CA LEU A 21 -13.31 -1.58 -20.29
C LEU A 21 -12.02 -1.41 -19.48
N ALA A 22 -11.50 -0.18 -19.36
CA ALA A 22 -10.31 0.12 -18.57
C ALA A 22 -10.48 -0.27 -17.09
N ASN A 23 -11.60 0.12 -16.48
CA ASN A 23 -11.95 -0.25 -15.10
C ASN A 23 -12.03 -1.78 -14.92
N THR A 24 -12.59 -2.47 -15.90
CA THR A 24 -12.71 -3.94 -15.92
C THR A 24 -11.34 -4.60 -15.99
N LEU A 25 -10.49 -4.17 -16.93
CA LEU A 25 -9.14 -4.68 -17.10
C LEU A 25 -8.28 -4.46 -15.85
N LYS A 26 -8.32 -3.26 -15.25
CA LYS A 26 -7.61 -2.96 -14.00
C LYS A 26 -8.07 -3.90 -12.88
N SER A 27 -9.39 -4.11 -12.75
CA SER A 27 -9.95 -5.00 -11.74
C SER A 27 -9.58 -6.47 -11.96
N GLN A 28 -9.55 -6.93 -13.21
CA GLN A 28 -9.02 -8.25 -13.57
C GLN A 28 -7.54 -8.36 -13.18
N GLY A 29 -6.73 -7.35 -13.49
CA GLY A 29 -5.30 -7.30 -13.11
C GLY A 29 -5.10 -7.40 -11.59
N ASP A 30 -5.94 -6.73 -10.81
CA ASP A 30 -5.94 -6.81 -9.35
C ASP A 30 -6.24 -8.23 -8.84
N LEU A 31 -7.25 -8.88 -9.42
CA LEU A 31 -7.62 -10.25 -9.08
C LEU A 31 -6.49 -11.22 -9.45
N LEU A 32 -5.98 -11.15 -10.68
CA LEU A 32 -4.91 -12.02 -11.18
C LEU A 32 -3.63 -11.87 -10.35
N ARG A 33 -3.29 -10.64 -9.95
CA ARG A 33 -2.20 -10.36 -9.01
C ARG A 33 -2.40 -11.09 -7.68
N ARG A 34 -3.62 -11.07 -7.11
CA ARG A 34 -3.93 -11.77 -5.84
C ARG A 34 -3.86 -13.29 -5.99
N LEU A 35 -4.17 -13.81 -7.17
CA LEU A 35 -4.06 -15.23 -7.52
C LEU A 35 -2.63 -15.68 -7.89
N GLY A 36 -1.66 -14.75 -7.94
CA GLY A 36 -0.28 -15.04 -8.36
C GLY A 36 -0.11 -15.25 -9.87
N ARG A 37 -1.12 -14.96 -10.69
CA ARG A 37 -1.08 -15.01 -12.16
C ARG A 37 -0.42 -13.75 -12.72
N VAL A 38 0.89 -13.65 -12.50
CA VAL A 38 1.68 -12.41 -12.71
C VAL A 38 1.62 -11.90 -14.15
N LYS A 39 1.92 -12.75 -15.14
CA LYS A 39 1.97 -12.33 -16.55
C LYS A 39 0.62 -11.79 -17.03
N GLU A 40 -0.46 -12.49 -16.67
CA GLU A 40 -1.81 -12.10 -17.04
C GLU A 40 -2.22 -10.80 -16.34
N ALA A 41 -1.80 -10.60 -15.09
CA ALA A 41 -2.02 -9.33 -14.40
C ALA A 41 -1.32 -8.16 -15.12
N GLU A 42 -0.08 -8.36 -15.57
CA GLU A 42 0.67 -7.34 -16.33
C GLU A 42 -0.02 -6.99 -17.64
N GLU A 43 -0.49 -8.00 -18.38
CA GLU A 43 -1.26 -7.79 -19.62
C GLU A 43 -2.54 -6.99 -19.37
N LYS A 44 -3.29 -7.33 -18.32
CA LYS A 44 -4.53 -6.62 -17.97
C LYS A 44 -4.27 -5.19 -17.51
N TYR A 45 -3.22 -4.94 -16.75
CA TYR A 45 -2.85 -3.57 -16.40
C TYR A 45 -2.36 -2.76 -17.60
N ALA A 46 -1.59 -3.36 -18.52
CA ALA A 46 -1.13 -2.67 -19.72
C ALA A 46 -2.30 -2.23 -20.60
N GLY A 47 -3.31 -3.10 -20.80
CA GLY A 47 -4.52 -2.74 -21.52
C GLY A 47 -5.32 -1.63 -20.83
N ALA A 48 -5.44 -1.66 -19.50
CA ALA A 48 -6.10 -0.59 -18.74
C ALA A 48 -5.33 0.75 -18.88
N GLU A 49 -4.00 0.71 -18.77
CA GLU A 49 -3.13 1.87 -18.92
C GLU A 49 -3.28 2.55 -20.29
N GLU A 50 -3.33 1.77 -21.37
CA GLU A 50 -3.54 2.29 -22.72
C GLU A 50 -4.88 3.00 -22.87
N LEU A 51 -5.96 2.40 -22.35
CA LEU A 51 -7.30 2.97 -22.43
C LEU A 51 -7.44 4.23 -21.58
N TYR A 52 -6.94 4.25 -20.34
CA TYR A 52 -6.99 5.46 -19.52
C TYR A 52 -6.19 6.61 -20.13
N LYS A 53 -5.04 6.34 -20.77
CA LYS A 53 -4.29 7.36 -21.53
C LYS A 53 -5.08 7.88 -22.72
N LYS A 54 -5.73 6.99 -23.48
CA LYS A 54 -6.58 7.35 -24.63
C LYS A 54 -7.73 8.26 -24.20
N GLU A 55 -8.40 7.90 -23.11
CA GLU A 55 -9.54 8.63 -22.57
C GLU A 55 -9.14 9.86 -21.72
N LYS A 56 -7.84 10.07 -21.49
CA LYS A 56 -7.29 11.14 -20.63
C LYS A 56 -7.86 11.11 -19.21
N ASP A 57 -8.10 9.90 -18.69
CA ASP A 57 -8.50 9.68 -17.30
C ASP A 57 -7.25 9.48 -16.44
N ASP A 58 -6.74 10.60 -15.94
CA ASP A 58 -5.53 10.65 -15.14
C ASP A 58 -5.67 9.90 -13.81
N LEU A 59 -6.85 9.89 -13.20
CA LEU A 59 -7.09 9.19 -11.94
C LEU A 59 -7.12 7.68 -12.14
N GLY A 60 -7.78 7.19 -13.20
CA GLY A 60 -7.76 5.79 -13.60
C GLY A 60 -6.34 5.31 -13.95
N LEU A 61 -5.59 6.15 -14.66
CA LEU A 61 -4.19 5.90 -14.99
C LEU A 61 -3.31 5.82 -13.72
N ALA A 62 -3.44 6.78 -12.80
CA ALA A 62 -2.68 6.81 -11.54
C ALA A 62 -2.92 5.55 -10.69
N ASN A 63 -4.19 5.13 -10.57
CA ASN A 63 -4.58 3.91 -9.87
C ASN A 63 -3.94 2.65 -10.51
N THR A 64 -3.89 2.61 -11.84
CA THR A 64 -3.30 1.50 -12.59
C THR A 64 -1.78 1.45 -12.41
N LEU A 65 -1.10 2.59 -12.55
CA LEU A 65 0.34 2.72 -12.36
C LEU A 65 0.76 2.32 -10.94
N LYS A 66 0.01 2.77 -9.91
CA LYS A 66 0.26 2.36 -8.52
C LYS A 66 0.14 0.84 -8.35
N SER A 67 -0.87 0.23 -8.97
CA SER A 67 -1.12 -1.22 -8.87
C SER A 67 -0.04 -2.04 -9.59
N GLN A 68 0.45 -1.56 -10.74
CA GLN A 68 1.62 -2.11 -11.42
C GLN A 68 2.88 -1.97 -10.56
N GLY A 69 3.10 -0.80 -9.96
CA GLY A 69 4.22 -0.55 -9.04
C GLY A 69 4.23 -1.54 -7.89
N ASP A 70 3.08 -1.81 -7.26
CA ASP A 70 2.96 -2.82 -6.20
C ASP A 70 3.32 -4.23 -6.67
N LEU A 71 2.87 -4.61 -7.88
CA LEU A 71 3.18 -5.91 -8.46
C LEU A 71 4.69 -6.04 -8.71
N LEU A 72 5.29 -5.08 -9.41
CA LEU A 72 6.71 -5.04 -9.73
C LEU A 72 7.59 -5.02 -8.48
N SER A 73 7.17 -4.28 -7.46
CA SER A 73 7.82 -4.22 -6.16
C SER A 73 7.86 -5.58 -5.45
N ARG A 74 6.78 -6.37 -5.54
CA ARG A 74 6.72 -7.75 -5.02
C ARG A 74 7.60 -8.72 -5.82
N LEU A 75 7.77 -8.47 -7.13
CA LEU A 75 8.63 -9.27 -8.00
C LEU A 75 10.11 -8.91 -7.90
N GLY A 76 10.48 -7.87 -7.14
CA GLY A 76 11.85 -7.38 -7.07
C GLY A 76 12.31 -6.60 -8.31
N ARG A 77 11.38 -6.22 -9.20
CA ARG A 77 11.63 -5.37 -10.37
C ARG A 77 11.69 -3.90 -9.94
N VAL A 78 12.73 -3.57 -9.19
CA VAL A 78 12.83 -2.31 -8.41
C VAL A 78 12.70 -1.07 -9.29
N LYS A 79 13.52 -0.95 -10.35
CA LYS A 79 13.54 0.26 -11.20
C LYS A 79 12.17 0.52 -11.83
N GLU A 80 11.56 -0.52 -12.37
CA GLU A 80 10.24 -0.44 -13.00
C GLU A 80 9.16 -0.09 -11.97
N ALA A 81 9.24 -0.62 -10.74
CA ALA A 81 8.33 -0.24 -9.67
C ALA A 81 8.45 1.25 -9.32
N GLU A 82 9.67 1.78 -9.22
CA GLU A 82 9.92 3.19 -8.95
C GLU A 82 9.37 4.09 -10.06
N GLU A 83 9.57 3.73 -11.33
CA GLU A 83 9.00 4.44 -12.48
C GLU A 83 7.47 4.49 -12.42
N LYS A 84 6.83 3.34 -12.15
CA LYS A 84 5.38 3.25 -12.03
C LYS A 84 4.84 4.07 -10.85
N TYR A 85 5.52 4.03 -9.70
CA TYR A 85 5.11 4.87 -8.57
C TYR A 85 5.33 6.36 -8.82
N ALA A 86 6.41 6.76 -9.49
CA ALA A 86 6.66 8.15 -9.84
C ALA A 86 5.58 8.72 -10.77
N GLY A 87 5.18 7.95 -11.80
CA GLY A 87 4.07 8.34 -12.66
C GLY A 87 2.73 8.43 -11.93
N ALA A 88 2.44 7.51 -11.00
CA ALA A 88 1.25 7.60 -10.17
C ALA A 88 1.27 8.83 -9.25
N GLU A 89 2.42 9.12 -8.62
CA GLU A 89 2.63 10.27 -7.75
C GLU A 89 2.40 11.60 -8.48
N GLU A 90 2.92 11.75 -9.70
CA GLU A 90 2.71 12.93 -10.54
C GLU A 90 1.23 13.17 -10.84
N LEU A 91 0.52 12.13 -11.27
CA LEU A 91 -0.89 12.21 -11.62
C LEU A 91 -1.77 12.47 -10.40
N TYR A 92 -1.53 11.82 -9.25
CA TYR A 92 -2.29 12.11 -8.04
C TYR A 92 -2.08 13.55 -7.54
N LYS A 93 -0.86 14.10 -7.67
CA LYS A 93 -0.61 15.53 -7.36
C LYS A 93 -1.35 16.45 -8.32
N LYS A 94 -1.34 16.15 -9.62
CA LYS A 94 -2.08 16.90 -10.64
C LYS A 94 -3.58 16.93 -10.34
N GLU A 95 -4.15 15.78 -9.99
CA GLU A 95 -5.58 15.62 -9.70
C GLU A 95 -5.96 16.01 -8.26
N LYS A 96 -4.99 16.38 -7.41
CA LYS A 96 -5.20 16.66 -5.97
C LYS A 96 -5.89 15.51 -5.23
N ALA A 97 -5.58 14.29 -5.62
CA ALA A 97 -6.14 13.07 -5.07
C ALA A 97 -5.25 12.56 -3.92
N ASP A 98 -5.39 13.21 -2.76
CA ASP A 98 -4.49 13.06 -1.61
C ASP A 98 -4.43 11.63 -1.05
N LEU A 99 -5.55 10.91 -0.97
CA LEU A 99 -5.55 9.51 -0.54
C LEU A 99 -4.76 8.60 -1.50
N GLY A 100 -4.88 8.83 -2.81
CA GLY A 100 -4.11 8.08 -3.81
C GLY A 100 -2.61 8.35 -3.71
N LEU A 101 -2.27 9.62 -3.49
CA LEU A 101 -0.90 10.07 -3.25
C LEU A 101 -0.33 9.44 -1.96
N ALA A 102 -1.06 9.50 -0.84
CA ALA A 102 -0.65 8.92 0.43
C ALA A 102 -0.36 7.41 0.31
N ASN A 103 -1.27 6.67 -0.34
CA ASN A 103 -1.10 5.23 -0.61
C ASN A 103 0.14 4.94 -1.46
N THR A 104 0.44 5.81 -2.43
CA THR A 104 1.62 5.68 -3.30
C THR A 104 2.91 5.95 -2.53
N LEU A 105 2.96 7.04 -1.75
CA LEU A 105 4.10 7.39 -0.91
C LEU A 105 4.40 6.30 0.13
N LYS A 106 3.36 5.76 0.79
CA LYS A 106 3.53 4.64 1.73
C LYS A 106 4.12 3.40 1.03
N SER A 107 3.67 3.10 -0.19
CA SER A 107 4.16 1.94 -0.96
C SER A 107 5.61 2.14 -1.44
N GLN A 108 5.98 3.36 -1.83
CA GLN A 108 7.38 3.74 -2.09
C GLN A 108 8.24 3.61 -0.82
N GLY A 109 7.76 4.10 0.33
CA GLY A 109 8.44 3.95 1.61
C GLY A 109 8.71 2.50 1.98
N ASP A 110 7.72 1.61 1.76
CA ASP A 110 7.89 0.17 1.97
C ASP A 110 8.95 -0.45 1.05
N LEU A 111 8.99 -0.05 -0.22
CA LEU A 111 10.01 -0.49 -1.17
C LEU A 111 11.39 -0.01 -0.73
N LEU A 112 11.55 1.29 -0.44
CA LEU A 112 12.81 1.89 -0.01
C LEU A 112 13.32 1.28 1.29
N ARG A 113 12.43 1.01 2.25
CA ARG A 113 12.74 0.28 3.48
C ARG A 113 13.31 -1.12 3.19
N ARG A 114 12.72 -1.88 2.25
CA ARG A 114 13.24 -3.20 1.86
C ARG A 114 14.62 -3.12 1.20
N LEU A 115 14.91 -2.01 0.51
CA LEU A 115 16.20 -1.74 -0.13
C LEU A 115 17.26 -1.16 0.83
N GLY A 116 16.90 -0.85 2.08
CA GLY A 116 17.80 -0.20 3.02
C GLY A 116 18.04 1.30 2.74
N ARG A 117 17.24 1.93 1.86
CA ARG A 117 17.29 3.36 1.56
C ARG A 117 16.53 4.13 2.64
N VAL A 118 17.12 4.19 3.83
CA VAL A 118 16.46 4.62 5.08
C VAL A 118 15.91 6.03 4.98
N LYS A 119 16.74 7.03 4.65
CA LYS A 119 16.33 8.45 4.63
C LYS A 119 15.16 8.69 3.69
N GLU A 120 15.24 8.12 2.49
CA GLU A 120 14.19 8.25 1.49
C GLU A 120 12.90 7.54 1.93
N ALA A 121 13.00 6.40 2.62
CA ALA A 121 11.84 5.73 3.19
C ALA A 121 11.15 6.61 4.26
N GLU A 122 11.92 7.25 5.13
CA GLU A 122 11.40 8.16 6.15
C GLU A 122 10.67 9.36 5.53
N GLU A 123 11.26 9.98 4.50
CA GLU A 123 10.63 11.08 3.74
C GLU A 123 9.30 10.64 3.12
N LYS A 124 9.28 9.47 2.47
CA LYS A 124 8.05 8.94 1.87
C LYS A 124 6.98 8.61 2.90
N TYR A 125 7.35 8.01 4.03
CA TYR A 125 6.39 7.76 5.10
C TYR A 125 5.89 9.05 5.76
N ALA A 126 6.74 10.07 5.94
CA ALA A 126 6.32 11.35 6.51
C ALA A 126 5.30 12.06 5.62
N GLY A 127 5.52 12.07 4.30
CA GLY A 127 4.54 12.62 3.35
C GLY A 127 3.22 11.84 3.34
N ALA A 128 3.27 10.50 3.44
CA ALA A 128 2.05 9.70 3.58
C ALA A 128 1.30 10.00 4.90
N GLU A 129 2.03 10.10 6.01
CA GLU A 129 1.48 10.43 7.33
C GLU A 129 0.75 11.77 7.34
N GLU A 130 1.34 12.81 6.72
CA GLU A 130 0.72 14.13 6.61
C GLU A 130 -0.60 14.07 5.83
N LEU A 131 -0.61 13.38 4.68
CA LEU A 131 -1.80 13.27 3.84
C LEU A 131 -2.91 12.43 4.48
N TYR A 132 -2.58 11.31 5.13
CA TYR A 132 -3.60 10.52 5.84
C TYR A 132 -4.21 11.30 7.01
N LYS A 133 -3.42 12.09 7.73
CA LYS A 133 -3.95 13.00 8.77
C LYS A 133 -4.87 14.06 8.18
N LYS A 134 -4.48 14.67 7.05
CA LYS A 134 -5.29 15.67 6.35
C LYS A 134 -6.65 15.09 5.93
N GLU A 135 -6.64 13.88 5.37
CA GLU A 135 -7.84 13.19 4.87
C GLU A 135 -8.63 12.46 5.98
N LYS A 136 -8.12 12.46 7.22
CA LYS A 136 -8.71 11.73 8.36
C LYS A 136 -8.88 10.23 8.10
N ASP A 137 -7.94 9.64 7.34
CA ASP A 137 -7.88 8.21 7.09
C ASP A 137 -7.02 7.54 8.18
N ASP A 138 -7.69 7.17 9.27
CA ASP A 138 -7.06 6.58 10.44
C ASP A 138 -6.43 5.21 10.14
N LEU A 139 -7.03 4.42 9.23
CA LEU A 139 -6.46 3.14 8.83
C LEU A 139 -5.18 3.32 8.00
N GLY A 140 -5.18 4.24 7.04
CA GLY A 140 -3.98 4.58 6.27
C GLY A 140 -2.85 5.11 7.17
N LEU A 141 -3.21 5.98 8.12
CA LEU A 141 -2.29 6.51 9.12
C LEU A 141 -1.71 5.40 10.02
N ALA A 142 -2.55 4.51 10.56
CA ALA A 142 -2.11 3.39 11.41
C ALA A 142 -1.13 2.47 10.68
N ASN A 143 -1.44 2.12 9.42
CA ASN A 143 -0.55 1.31 8.57
C ASN A 143 0.81 1.98 8.33
N THR A 144 0.81 3.31 8.16
CA THR A 144 2.03 4.09 7.95
C THR A 144 2.87 4.17 9.22
N LEU A 145 2.26 4.48 10.36
CA LEU A 145 2.91 4.52 11.67
C LEU A 145 3.53 3.16 12.03
N LYS A 146 2.79 2.06 11.81
CA LYS A 146 3.32 0.70 12.00
C LYS A 146 4.56 0.45 11.15
N SER A 147 4.54 0.88 9.88
CA SER A 147 5.65 0.68 8.95
C SER A 147 6.88 1.53 9.30
N GLN A 148 6.68 2.75 9.81
CA GLN A 148 7.72 3.58 10.40
C GLN A 148 8.30 2.94 11.68
N GLY A 149 7.44 2.41 12.56
CA GLY A 149 7.86 1.68 13.77
C GLY A 149 8.76 0.49 13.44
N ASP A 150 8.40 -0.31 12.42
CA ASP A 150 9.24 -1.41 11.93
C ASP A 150 10.62 -0.93 11.46
N LEU A 151 10.66 0.19 10.72
CA LEU A 151 11.90 0.77 10.21
C LEU A 151 12.79 1.25 11.38
N LEU A 152 12.24 2.07 12.27
CA LEU A 152 12.94 2.60 13.44
C LEU A 152 13.44 1.48 14.36
N SER A 153 12.63 0.44 14.53
CA SER A 153 12.97 -0.76 15.30
C SER A 153 14.18 -1.50 14.71
N ARG A 154 14.31 -1.57 13.39
CA ARG A 154 15.49 -2.16 12.71
C ARG A 154 16.73 -1.29 12.86
N LEU A 155 16.55 0.02 12.97
CA LEU A 155 17.64 0.99 13.17
C LEU A 155 18.10 1.10 14.63
N GLY A 156 17.43 0.42 15.57
CA GLY A 156 17.71 0.56 17.00
C GLY A 156 17.21 1.88 17.61
N ARG A 157 16.38 2.65 16.89
CA ARG A 157 15.73 3.88 17.40
C ARG A 157 14.51 3.51 18.24
N VAL A 158 14.78 2.92 19.40
CA VAL A 158 13.78 2.23 20.24
C VAL A 158 12.62 3.14 20.64
N LYS A 159 12.91 4.30 21.24
CA LYS A 159 11.87 5.21 21.74
C LYS A 159 10.91 5.65 20.64
N GLU A 160 11.48 6.04 19.50
CA GLU A 160 10.69 6.48 18.35
C GLU A 160 9.87 5.33 17.75
N ALA A 161 10.41 4.10 17.74
CA ALA A 161 9.66 2.93 17.31
C ALA A 161 8.47 2.64 18.23
N GLU A 162 8.64 2.73 19.55
CA GLU A 162 7.58 2.56 20.53
C GLU A 162 6.48 3.61 20.36
N GLU A 163 6.84 4.88 20.18
CA GLU A 163 5.89 5.96 19.90
C GLU A 163 5.07 5.70 18.63
N LYS A 164 5.73 5.30 17.54
CA LYS A 164 5.05 4.97 16.28
C LYS A 164 4.12 3.77 16.41
N TYR A 165 4.54 2.72 17.12
CA TYR A 165 3.66 1.59 17.37
C TYR A 165 2.48 1.93 18.28
N ALA A 166 2.68 2.76 19.31
CA ALA A 166 1.60 3.18 20.20
C ALA A 166 0.52 3.97 19.43
N GLY A 167 0.93 4.90 18.56
CA GLY A 167 0.00 5.61 17.69
C GLY A 167 -0.75 4.69 16.72
N ALA A 168 -0.07 3.70 16.13
CA ALA A 168 -0.73 2.70 15.28
C ALA A 168 -1.74 1.85 16.07
N GLU A 169 -1.37 1.41 17.28
CA GLU A 169 -2.23 0.61 18.18
C GLU A 169 -3.52 1.37 18.55
N GLU A 170 -3.41 2.64 18.91
CA GLU A 170 -4.56 3.50 19.24
C GLU A 170 -5.54 3.60 18.06
N LEU A 171 -5.02 3.86 16.86
CA LEU A 171 -5.85 4.01 15.65
C LEU A 171 -6.49 2.68 15.24
N TYR A 172 -5.76 1.56 15.30
CA TYR A 172 -6.38 0.26 14.99
C TYR A 172 -7.46 -0.14 15.99
N LYS A 173 -7.30 0.21 17.27
CA LYS A 173 -8.36 0.02 18.28
C LYS A 173 -9.58 0.89 17.98
N LYS A 174 -9.36 2.16 17.63
CA LYS A 174 -10.44 3.09 17.25
C LYS A 174 -11.25 2.56 16.06
N GLU A 175 -10.56 2.05 15.03
CA GLU A 175 -11.17 1.54 13.80
C GLU A 175 -11.66 0.08 13.90
N LYS A 176 -11.48 -0.58 15.06
CA LYS A 176 -11.80 -2.01 15.26
C LYS A 176 -11.16 -2.91 14.21
N ALA A 177 -9.90 -2.62 13.88
CA ALA A 177 -9.13 -3.31 12.86
C ALA A 177 -8.20 -4.34 13.51
N ASP A 178 -8.78 -5.46 13.95
CA ASP A 178 -8.13 -6.49 14.77
C ASP A 178 -6.86 -7.06 14.14
N LEU A 179 -6.88 -7.33 12.82
CA LEU A 179 -5.70 -7.81 12.11
C LEU A 179 -4.53 -6.80 12.14
N GLY A 180 -4.83 -5.51 12.00
CA GLY A 180 -3.81 -4.45 12.09
C GLY A 180 -3.27 -4.31 13.50
N LEU A 181 -4.16 -4.39 14.49
CA LEU A 181 -3.83 -4.35 15.90
C LEU A 181 -2.93 -5.53 16.31
N ALA A 182 -3.33 -6.77 16.01
CA ALA A 182 -2.55 -7.97 16.32
C ALA A 182 -1.15 -7.93 15.72
N ASN A 183 -1.02 -7.50 14.46
CA ASN A 183 0.28 -7.35 13.80
C ASN A 183 1.16 -6.27 14.46
N THR A 184 0.55 -5.19 14.97
CA THR A 184 1.26 -4.12 15.67
C THR A 184 1.75 -4.59 17.04
N LEU A 185 0.88 -5.25 17.81
CA LEU A 185 1.20 -5.85 19.11
C LEU A 185 2.33 -6.87 18.98
N LYS A 186 2.28 -7.75 17.98
CA LYS A 186 3.39 -8.67 17.67
C LYS A 186 4.70 -7.94 17.39
N SER A 187 4.66 -6.85 16.63
CA SER A 187 5.86 -6.06 16.28
C SER A 187 6.45 -5.35 17.51
N GLN A 188 5.60 -4.87 18.43
CA GLN A 188 6.01 -4.35 19.74
C GLN A 188 6.63 -5.46 20.60
N GLY A 189 6.01 -6.64 20.69
CA GLY A 189 6.56 -7.79 21.41
C GLY A 189 7.93 -8.20 20.89
N ASP A 190 8.12 -8.26 19.57
CA ASP A 190 9.41 -8.55 18.94
C ASP A 190 10.49 -7.50 19.25
N LEU A 191 10.11 -6.22 19.39
CA LEU A 191 11.01 -5.16 19.84
C LEU A 191 11.37 -5.35 21.32
N LEU A 192 10.39 -5.51 22.20
CA LEU A 192 10.57 -5.68 23.65
C LEU A 192 11.44 -6.91 23.97
N ARG A 193 11.20 -8.02 23.28
CA ARG A 193 12.01 -9.24 23.41
C ARG A 193 13.49 -8.99 23.07
N ARG A 194 13.77 -8.25 21.98
CA ARG A 194 15.15 -7.88 21.59
C ARG A 194 15.83 -6.98 22.63
N LEU A 195 15.05 -6.24 23.41
CA LEU A 195 15.55 -5.39 24.50
C LEU A 195 15.66 -6.13 25.84
N GLY A 196 15.31 -7.41 25.91
CA GLY A 196 15.30 -8.19 27.15
C GLY A 196 14.11 -7.90 28.06
N ARG A 197 13.11 -7.12 27.61
CA ARG A 197 11.86 -6.82 28.34
C ARG A 197 10.84 -7.95 28.14
N VAL A 198 11.20 -9.15 28.63
CA VAL A 198 10.48 -10.39 28.31
C VAL A 198 9.03 -10.38 28.77
N LYS A 199 8.75 -9.95 30.00
CA LYS A 199 7.38 -9.90 30.54
C LYS A 199 6.45 -9.01 29.70
N GLU A 200 6.93 -7.82 29.34
CA GLU A 200 6.17 -6.88 28.53
C GLU A 200 5.98 -7.41 27.09
N ALA A 201 6.96 -8.16 26.58
CA ALA A 201 6.81 -8.83 25.28
C ALA A 201 5.72 -9.90 25.32
N GLU A 202 5.67 -10.72 26.38
CA GLU A 202 4.63 -11.74 26.60
C GLU A 202 3.23 -11.12 26.66
N GLU A 203 3.07 -10.00 27.37
CA GLU A 203 1.80 -9.24 27.41
C GLU A 203 1.37 -8.79 26.01
N LYS A 204 2.31 -8.27 25.20
CA LYS A 204 2.02 -7.87 23.82
C LYS A 204 1.67 -9.05 22.92
N TYR A 205 2.32 -10.21 23.09
CA TYR A 205 1.97 -11.40 22.32
C TYR A 205 0.59 -11.96 22.72
N ALA A 206 0.30 -12.05 24.02
CA ALA A 206 -1.00 -12.50 24.50
C ALA A 206 -2.14 -11.62 23.97
N GLY A 207 -1.98 -10.29 24.05
CA GLY A 207 -2.97 -9.38 23.50
C GLY A 207 -3.14 -9.48 21.96
N ALA A 208 -2.15 -9.99 21.24
CA ALA A 208 -2.27 -10.26 19.80
C ALA A 208 -2.99 -11.58 19.50
N GLU A 209 -2.92 -12.57 20.41
CA GLU A 209 -3.58 -13.87 20.28
C GLU A 209 -5.07 -13.83 20.67
N GLU A 210 -5.47 -12.84 21.48
CA GLU A 210 -6.85 -12.63 21.92
C GLU A 210 -7.76 -11.95 20.89
N LEU A 211 -7.21 -11.50 19.75
CA LEU A 211 -7.91 -10.80 18.65
C LEU A 211 -8.27 -11.75 17.50
#